data_AF-A0A940DIF9-F1
#
_entry.id   AF-A0A940DIF9-F1
#
_cell.length_a   1.000
_cell.length_b   1.000
_cell.length_c   1.000
_cell.angle_alpha   90.00
_cell.angle_beta   90.00
_cell.angle_gamma   90.00
#
_symmetry.space_group_name_H-M   'P 1'
#
loop_
_entity.id
_entity.type
_entity.pdbx_description
1 polymer ?
#
loop_
_entity_poly.entity_id
_entity_poly.type
_entity_poly.pdbx_seq_one_letter_code
_entity_poly.pdbx_strand_id
1 'polypeptide(L)'
;MVCPRCIMAVRKVLSDAGVEPLSVELGRATVEGILPTDAMSRISAGLDALGFSLIEDRRTAEAEMIKTAVIEFIHCPGQPQKQPLSSYLAATLHREYSHLSKLFSETTGTTIEQYFIAQKVERVKELIEYGDMTMSEIADRLGYSSTAHLSAQFKKHTGMTPSEYRSHQTPRTPIDRL
;
A
#
# COMPACT_ATOMS: atom_id res chain seq x y z
N MET A 1 -0.42 -2.88 6.20
CA MET A 1 0.30 -1.61 6.45
C MET A 1 1.74 -1.95 6.83
N VAL A 2 2.71 -1.72 5.94
CA VAL A 2 4.13 -2.00 6.22
C VAL A 2 4.64 -0.90 7.13
N CYS A 3 4.86 -1.24 8.39
CA CYS A 3 5.33 -0.32 9.43
C CYS A 3 6.79 0.09 9.17
N PRO A 4 7.27 1.26 9.61
CA PRO A 4 8.70 1.60 9.66
C PRO A 4 9.59 0.48 10.23
N ARG A 5 9.02 -0.36 11.11
CA ARG A 5 9.67 -1.57 11.64
C ARG A 5 10.07 -2.58 10.57
N CYS A 6 9.28 -2.76 9.50
CA CYS A 6 9.62 -3.65 8.41
C CYS A 6 10.82 -3.12 7.62
N ILE A 7 10.86 -1.81 7.36
CA ILE A 7 12.01 -1.15 6.71
C ILE A 7 13.28 -1.33 7.57
N MET A 8 13.17 -1.12 8.88
CA MET A 8 14.28 -1.36 9.82
C MET A 8 14.73 -2.82 9.82
N ALA A 9 13.78 -3.76 9.79
CA ALA A 9 14.07 -5.19 9.80
C ALA A 9 14.82 -5.61 8.53
N VAL A 10 14.35 -5.18 7.34
CA VAL A 10 15.02 -5.45 6.07
C VAL A 10 16.41 -4.82 6.03
N ARG A 11 16.55 -3.57 6.47
CA ARG A 11 17.87 -2.90 6.56
C ARG A 11 18.83 -3.69 7.44
N LYS A 12 18.37 -4.18 8.59
CA LYS A 12 19.18 -4.98 9.50
C LYS A 12 19.64 -6.29 8.85
N VAL A 13 18.75 -7.03 8.19
CA VAL A 13 19.10 -8.29 7.51
C VAL A 13 20.17 -8.06 6.42
N LEU A 14 20.07 -6.96 5.67
CA LEU A 14 21.07 -6.61 4.66
C LEU A 14 22.44 -6.31 5.30
N SER A 15 22.47 -5.47 6.34
CA SER A 15 23.71 -5.17 7.07
C SER A 15 24.32 -6.40 7.74
N ASP A 16 23.51 -7.29 8.33
CA ASP A 16 23.97 -8.56 8.94
C ASP A 16 24.57 -9.52 7.89
N ALA A 17 24.15 -9.41 6.63
CA ALA A 17 24.74 -10.13 5.50
C ALA A 17 26.00 -9.46 4.92
N GLY A 18 26.40 -8.29 5.44
CA GLY A 18 27.54 -7.51 4.97
C GLY A 18 27.23 -6.64 3.75
N VAL A 19 25.96 -6.30 3.54
CA VAL A 19 25.49 -5.50 2.40
C VAL A 19 24.88 -4.20 2.92
N GLU A 20 25.50 -3.07 2.59
CA GLU A 20 24.94 -1.76 2.92
C GLU A 20 23.94 -1.31 1.84
N PRO A 21 22.65 -1.13 2.17
CA PRO A 21 21.65 -0.73 1.19
C PRO A 21 21.72 0.76 0.86
N LEU A 22 21.68 1.09 -0.43
CA LEU A 22 21.51 2.45 -0.94
C LEU A 22 20.15 3.04 -0.54
N SER A 23 19.08 2.25 -0.69
CA SER A 23 17.76 2.60 -0.19
C SER A 23 16.98 1.37 0.26
N VAL A 24 16.12 1.54 1.27
CA VAL A 24 15.13 0.54 1.68
C VAL A 24 13.79 1.24 1.77
N GLU A 25 12.91 0.89 0.87
CA GLU A 25 11.57 1.45 0.69
C GLU A 25 10.54 0.32 0.85
N LEU A 26 9.26 0.69 0.82
CA LEU A 26 8.19 -0.29 0.94
C LEU A 26 8.24 -1.24 -0.26
N GLY A 27 8.44 -2.53 0.00
CA GLY A 27 8.49 -3.56 -1.05
C GLY A 27 9.79 -3.62 -1.86
N ARG A 28 10.79 -2.78 -1.59
CA ARG A 28 12.05 -2.78 -2.36
C ARG A 28 13.26 -2.36 -1.52
N ALA A 29 14.39 -3.04 -1.73
CA ALA A 29 15.70 -2.57 -1.30
C ALA A 29 16.64 -2.46 -2.51
N THR A 30 17.40 -1.36 -2.56
CA THR A 30 18.43 -1.12 -3.57
C THR A 30 19.79 -1.26 -2.90
N VAL A 31 20.68 -2.03 -3.52
CA VAL A 31 22.05 -2.27 -3.06
C VAL A 31 23.04 -1.90 -4.16
N GLU A 32 24.27 -1.59 -3.78
CA GLU A 32 25.32 -1.29 -4.75
C GLU A 32 25.92 -2.58 -5.31
N GLY A 33 26.07 -2.64 -6.64
CA GLY A 33 26.69 -3.76 -7.34
C GLY A 33 25.86 -5.04 -7.39
N ILE A 34 26.54 -6.14 -7.74
CA ILE A 34 25.95 -7.48 -7.82
C ILE A 34 26.27 -8.21 -6.51
N LEU A 35 25.24 -8.76 -5.87
CA LEU A 35 25.43 -9.53 -4.65
C LEU A 35 26.07 -10.89 -4.95
N PRO A 36 27.12 -11.29 -4.20
CA PRO A 36 27.63 -12.66 -4.24
C PRO A 36 26.53 -13.66 -3.86
N THR A 37 26.53 -14.84 -4.47
CA THR A 37 25.51 -15.89 -4.21
C THR A 37 25.38 -16.23 -2.72
N ASP A 38 26.51 -16.27 -1.99
CA ASP A 38 26.52 -16.54 -0.54
C ASP A 38 25.83 -15.43 0.28
N ALA A 39 26.02 -14.17 -0.10
CA ALA A 39 25.29 -13.05 0.53
C ALA A 39 23.79 -13.16 0.24
N MET A 40 23.41 -13.51 -1.00
CA MET A 40 22.01 -13.67 -1.39
C MET A 40 21.31 -14.77 -0.60
N SER A 41 21.96 -15.91 -0.38
CA SER A 41 21.42 -17.01 0.44
C SER A 41 21.23 -16.61 1.91
N ARG A 42 22.19 -15.88 2.49
CA ARG A 42 22.07 -15.38 3.88
C ARG A 42 20.94 -14.36 4.02
N ILE A 43 20.80 -13.46 3.05
CA ILE A 43 19.70 -12.47 3.01
C ILE A 43 18.36 -13.18 2.90
N SER A 44 18.22 -14.12 1.96
CA SER A 44 16.97 -14.88 1.76
C SER A 44 16.55 -15.59 3.05
N ALA A 45 17.46 -16.33 3.69
CA ALA A 45 17.19 -17.01 4.95
C ALA A 45 16.83 -16.04 6.10
N GLY A 46 17.52 -14.88 6.17
CA GLY A 46 17.23 -13.85 7.17
C GLY A 46 15.86 -13.18 6.95
N LEU A 47 15.46 -12.97 5.70
CA LEU A 47 14.15 -12.45 5.33
C LEU A 47 13.05 -13.47 5.65
N ASP A 48 13.23 -14.74 5.28
CA ASP A 48 12.26 -15.81 5.55
C ASP A 48 12.04 -16.01 7.04
N ALA A 49 13.08 -15.91 7.87
CA ALA A 49 12.97 -15.97 9.33
C ALA A 49 12.09 -14.86 9.92
N LEU A 50 11.92 -13.76 9.20
CA LEU A 50 11.06 -12.63 9.55
C LEU A 50 9.71 -12.65 8.82
N GLY A 51 9.45 -13.69 8.02
CA GLY A 51 8.23 -13.86 7.24
C GLY A 51 8.20 -13.05 5.94
N PHE A 52 9.35 -12.57 5.44
CA PHE A 52 9.46 -11.93 4.13
C PHE A 52 10.00 -12.93 3.11
N SER A 53 9.44 -12.94 1.90
CA SER A 53 9.96 -13.75 0.80
C SER A 53 10.58 -12.87 -0.27
N LEU A 54 11.74 -13.28 -0.78
CA LEU A 54 12.38 -12.63 -1.92
C LEU A 54 11.61 -12.95 -3.21
N ILE A 55 11.41 -11.95 -4.06
CA ILE A 55 10.78 -12.12 -5.36
C ILE A 55 11.86 -12.23 -6.42
N GLU A 56 11.98 -13.41 -7.03
CA GLU A 56 12.95 -13.67 -8.11
C GLU A 56 12.33 -13.47 -9.51
N ASP A 57 11.01 -13.62 -9.64
CA ASP A 57 10.32 -13.43 -10.92
C ASP A 57 10.08 -11.94 -11.20
N ARG A 58 10.56 -11.49 -12.37
CA ARG A 58 10.44 -10.10 -12.80
C ARG A 58 8.98 -9.65 -12.94
N ARG A 59 8.06 -10.51 -13.38
CA ARG A 59 6.65 -10.14 -13.57
C ARG A 59 5.96 -9.95 -12.22
N THR A 60 6.22 -10.84 -11.27
CA THR A 60 5.75 -10.71 -9.89
C THR A 60 6.33 -9.45 -9.23
N ALA A 61 7.61 -9.17 -9.44
CA ALA A 61 8.23 -7.94 -8.93
C ALA A 61 7.56 -6.68 -9.51
N GLU A 62 7.27 -6.65 -10.81
CA GLU A 62 6.54 -5.55 -11.45
C GLU A 62 5.11 -5.40 -10.91
N ALA A 63 4.40 -6.50 -10.66
CA ALA A 63 3.07 -6.45 -10.05
C ALA A 63 3.12 -5.89 -8.61
N GLU A 64 4.10 -6.27 -7.79
CA GLU A 64 4.27 -5.73 -6.44
C GLU A 64 4.67 -4.25 -6.43
N MET A 65 5.48 -3.80 -7.41
CA MET A 65 5.75 -2.36 -7.59
C MET A 65 4.47 -1.57 -7.89
N ILE A 66 3.57 -2.12 -8.71
CA ILE A 66 2.26 -1.50 -8.97
C ILE A 66 1.43 -1.44 -7.68
N LYS A 67 1.38 -2.52 -6.88
CA LYS A 67 0.65 -2.51 -5.59
C LYS A 67 1.19 -1.44 -4.65
N THR A 68 2.52 -1.37 -4.54
CA THR A 68 3.21 -0.37 -3.71
C THR A 68 2.86 1.04 -4.15
N ALA A 69 2.98 1.35 -5.45
CA ALA A 69 2.65 2.66 -5.98
C ALA A 69 1.17 3.02 -5.76
N VAL A 70 0.25 2.06 -5.87
CA VAL A 70 -1.18 2.27 -5.54
C VAL A 70 -1.37 2.63 -4.06
N ILE A 71 -0.70 1.92 -3.15
CA ILE A 71 -0.77 2.20 -1.71
C ILE A 71 -0.22 3.60 -1.41
N GLU A 72 0.94 3.95 -1.96
CA GLU A 72 1.55 5.27 -1.81
C GLU A 72 0.64 6.38 -2.31
N PHE A 73 0.00 6.19 -3.47
CA PHE A 73 -0.95 7.13 -4.03
C PHE A 73 -2.14 7.39 -3.10
N ILE A 74 -2.63 6.36 -2.40
CA ILE A 74 -3.74 6.46 -1.44
C ILE A 74 -3.29 7.12 -0.12
N HIS A 75 -2.07 6.84 0.33
CA HIS A 75 -1.56 7.29 1.63
C HIS A 75 -0.83 8.62 1.57
N CYS A 76 -0.66 9.20 0.37
CA CYS A 76 0.09 10.44 0.18
C CYS A 76 -0.42 11.56 1.11
N PRO A 77 0.43 12.09 2.01
CA PRO A 77 0.03 13.11 2.97
C PRO A 77 -0.11 14.48 2.29
N GLY A 78 -1.18 15.20 2.62
CA GLY A 78 -1.23 16.67 2.49
C GLY A 78 -1.90 17.25 1.24
N GLN A 79 -2.31 16.45 0.24
CA GLN A 79 -3.11 16.98 -0.87
C GLN A 79 -4.20 16.00 -1.33
N PRO A 80 -5.40 16.50 -1.69
CA PRO A 80 -6.42 15.68 -2.35
C PRO A 80 -5.88 15.15 -3.68
N GLN A 81 -6.28 13.94 -4.07
CA GLN A 81 -5.86 13.30 -5.32
C GLN A 81 -6.39 14.09 -6.53
N LYS A 82 -5.56 15.00 -7.07
CA LYS A 82 -5.91 15.87 -8.21
C LYS A 82 -5.63 15.26 -9.58
N GLN A 83 -4.89 14.16 -9.63
CA GLN A 83 -4.56 13.46 -10.86
C GLN A 83 -5.16 12.04 -10.87
N PRO A 84 -5.50 11.49 -12.05
CA PRO A 84 -5.98 10.13 -12.17
C PRO A 84 -4.87 9.11 -11.86
N LEU A 85 -5.25 7.96 -11.30
CA LEU A 85 -4.35 6.87 -10.94
C LEU A 85 -3.48 6.40 -12.12
N SER A 86 -4.07 6.32 -13.31
CA SER A 86 -3.38 5.85 -14.52
C SER A 86 -2.18 6.73 -14.88
N SER A 87 -2.35 8.05 -14.83
CA SER A 87 -1.26 9.02 -15.06
C SER A 87 -0.19 8.93 -13.98
N TYR A 88 -0.60 8.80 -12.71
CA TYR A 88 0.33 8.63 -11.59
C TYR A 88 1.19 7.37 -11.75
N LEU A 89 0.57 6.21 -12.02
CA LEU A 89 1.29 4.95 -12.19
C LEU A 89 2.22 4.97 -13.40
N ALA A 90 1.76 5.55 -14.52
CA ALA A 90 2.58 5.65 -15.72
C ALA A 90 3.82 6.53 -15.51
N ALA A 91 3.66 7.65 -14.80
CA ALA A 91 4.76 8.55 -14.47
C ALA A 91 5.74 7.92 -13.47
N THR A 92 5.22 7.27 -12.43
CA THR A 92 6.03 6.70 -11.33
C THR A 92 6.82 5.47 -11.77
N LEU A 93 6.22 4.61 -12.60
CA LEU A 93 6.85 3.36 -13.04
C LEU A 93 7.51 3.49 -14.43
N HIS A 94 7.49 4.68 -15.03
CA HIS A 94 8.06 4.99 -16.35
C HIS A 94 7.60 4.02 -17.45
N ARG A 95 6.31 3.66 -17.44
CA ARG A 95 5.71 2.68 -18.37
C ARG A 95 4.30 3.08 -18.75
N GLU A 96 3.85 2.62 -19.91
CA GLU A 96 2.46 2.86 -20.31
C GLU A 96 1.47 2.09 -19.42
N TYR A 97 0.37 2.74 -19.07
CA TYR A 97 -0.68 2.15 -18.23
C TYR A 97 -1.30 0.89 -18.86
N SER A 98 -1.38 0.81 -20.19
CA SER A 98 -1.85 -0.36 -20.94
C SER A 98 -1.04 -1.62 -20.58
N HIS A 99 0.29 -1.49 -20.56
CA HIS A 99 1.21 -2.55 -20.17
C HIS A 99 1.06 -2.91 -18.70
N LEU A 100 1.04 -1.90 -17.81
CA LEU A 100 0.88 -2.11 -16.37
C LEU A 100 -0.41 -2.86 -16.05
N SER A 101 -1.53 -2.44 -16.64
CA SER A 101 -2.85 -3.05 -16.46
C SER A 101 -2.88 -4.51 -16.89
N LYS A 102 -2.32 -4.82 -18.06
CA LYS A 102 -2.23 -6.19 -18.57
C LYS A 102 -1.37 -7.06 -17.67
N LEU A 103 -0.15 -6.61 -17.35
CA LEU A 103 0.78 -7.35 -16.51
C LEU A 103 0.18 -7.63 -15.12
N PHE A 104 -0.43 -6.61 -14.51
CA PHE A 104 -1.03 -6.74 -13.18
C PHE A 104 -2.19 -7.75 -13.19
N SER A 105 -3.07 -7.66 -14.18
CA SER A 105 -4.23 -8.56 -14.28
C SER A 105 -3.82 -10.01 -14.52
N GLU A 106 -2.84 -10.23 -15.41
CA GLU A 106 -2.29 -11.57 -15.67
C GLU A 106 -1.56 -12.17 -14.46
N THR A 107 -0.96 -11.33 -13.62
CA THR A 107 -0.13 -11.80 -12.49
C THR A 107 -0.94 -11.96 -11.20
N THR A 108 -1.94 -11.09 -10.96
CA THR A 108 -2.69 -11.04 -9.69
C THR A 108 -4.10 -11.60 -9.78
N GLY A 109 -4.62 -11.84 -10.99
CA GLY A 109 -6.00 -12.29 -11.21
C GLY A 109 -7.07 -11.22 -11.00
N THR A 110 -6.68 -9.97 -10.75
CA THR A 110 -7.60 -8.83 -10.56
C THR A 110 -7.06 -7.59 -11.27
N THR A 111 -7.91 -6.62 -11.57
CA THR A 111 -7.47 -5.38 -12.24
C THR A 111 -6.86 -4.39 -11.25
N ILE A 112 -6.01 -3.48 -11.76
CA ILE A 112 -5.46 -2.37 -10.96
C ILE A 112 -6.59 -1.55 -10.32
N GLU A 113 -7.67 -1.29 -11.07
CA GLU A 113 -8.81 -0.52 -10.59
C GLU A 113 -9.53 -1.21 -9.42
N GLN A 114 -9.76 -2.53 -9.52
CA GLN A 114 -10.37 -3.31 -8.44
C GLN A 114 -9.48 -3.29 -7.19
N TYR A 115 -8.18 -3.48 -7.36
CA TYR A 115 -7.22 -3.41 -6.26
C TYR A 115 -7.17 -2.01 -5.62
N PHE A 116 -7.16 -0.95 -6.43
CA PHE A 116 -7.19 0.43 -5.98
C PHE A 116 -8.43 0.74 -5.15
N ILE A 117 -9.60 0.31 -5.61
CA ILE A 117 -10.86 0.49 -4.87
C ILE A 117 -10.82 -0.26 -3.53
N ALA A 118 -10.34 -1.51 -3.52
CA ALA A 118 -10.20 -2.27 -2.28
C ALA A 118 -9.28 -1.56 -1.28
N GLN A 119 -8.12 -1.06 -1.73
CA GLN A 119 -7.21 -0.29 -0.88
C GLN A 119 -7.82 1.03 -0.41
N LYS A 120 -8.60 1.73 -1.25
CA LYS A 120 -9.34 2.94 -0.82
C LYS A 120 -10.36 2.61 0.27
N VAL A 121 -11.07 1.50 0.17
CA VAL A 121 -12.03 1.06 1.19
C VAL A 121 -11.33 0.76 2.51
N GLU A 122 -10.21 0.05 2.50
CA GLU A 122 -9.40 -0.16 3.71
C GLU A 122 -8.95 1.17 4.30
N ARG A 123 -8.50 2.11 3.46
CA ARG A 123 -8.12 3.44 3.92
C ARG A 123 -9.28 4.22 4.54
N VAL A 124 -10.50 4.09 4.02
CA VAL A 124 -11.71 4.69 4.63
C VAL A 124 -11.94 4.12 6.03
N LYS A 125 -11.79 2.79 6.21
CA LYS A 125 -11.94 2.16 7.54
C LYS A 125 -10.95 2.74 8.54
N GLU A 126 -9.67 2.81 8.17
CA GLU A 126 -8.62 3.41 9.00
C GLU A 126 -8.95 4.86 9.39
N LEU A 127 -9.37 5.68 8.43
CA LEU A 127 -9.72 7.09 8.69
C LEU A 127 -10.95 7.23 9.61
N ILE A 128 -11.90 6.29 9.53
CA ILE A 128 -13.02 6.23 10.48
C ILE A 128 -12.53 5.85 11.89
N GLU A 129 -11.61 4.88 12.00
CA GLU A 129 -11.03 4.42 13.26
C GLU A 129 -10.15 5.47 13.97
N TYR A 130 -9.50 6.34 13.20
CA TYR A 130 -8.79 7.48 13.79
C TYR A 130 -9.77 8.49 14.39
N GLY A 131 -10.94 8.70 13.76
CA GLY A 131 -12.03 9.53 14.29
C GLY A 131 -11.88 11.04 14.06
N ASP A 132 -10.76 11.49 13.49
CA ASP A 132 -10.44 12.92 13.32
C ASP A 132 -11.06 13.57 12.06
N MET A 133 -11.78 12.80 11.23
CA MET A 133 -12.33 13.29 9.96
C MET A 133 -13.82 13.00 9.78
N THR A 134 -14.54 13.97 9.22
CA THR A 134 -15.91 13.81 8.72
C THR A 134 -15.94 12.99 7.43
N MET A 135 -17.12 12.46 7.08
CA MET A 135 -17.30 11.71 5.83
C MET A 135 -17.00 12.55 4.59
N SER A 136 -17.28 13.87 4.65
CA SER A 136 -16.96 14.79 3.54
C SER A 136 -15.45 14.95 3.37
N GLU A 137 -14.73 15.17 4.48
CA GLU A 137 -13.27 15.31 4.42
C GLU A 137 -12.59 14.02 3.96
N ILE A 138 -13.10 12.85 4.35
CA ILE A 138 -12.59 11.57 3.86
C ILE A 138 -12.88 11.41 2.36
N ALA A 139 -14.08 11.78 1.90
CA ALA A 139 -14.44 11.75 0.49
C ALA A 139 -13.50 12.64 -0.34
N ASP A 140 -13.31 13.89 0.07
CA ASP A 140 -12.45 14.86 -0.60
C ASP A 140 -10.98 14.41 -0.60
N ARG A 141 -10.48 13.94 0.54
CA ARG A 141 -9.10 13.45 0.68
C ARG A 141 -8.80 12.30 -0.25
N LEU A 142 -9.73 11.36 -0.40
CA LEU A 142 -9.58 10.17 -1.24
C LEU A 142 -10.06 10.40 -2.68
N GLY A 143 -10.39 11.64 -3.07
CA GLY A 143 -10.77 11.99 -4.44
C GLY A 143 -12.11 11.40 -4.88
N TYR A 144 -13.06 11.18 -3.97
CA TYR A 144 -14.43 10.87 -4.33
C TYR A 144 -15.18 12.12 -4.78
N SER A 145 -16.01 12.00 -5.81
CA SER A 145 -16.84 13.11 -6.29
C SER A 145 -17.93 13.56 -5.32
N SER A 146 -18.29 12.72 -4.35
CA SER A 146 -19.24 13.04 -3.29
C SER A 146 -19.16 12.02 -2.15
N THR A 147 -19.70 12.37 -0.98
CA THR A 147 -19.95 11.45 0.13
C THR A 147 -20.88 10.29 -0.26
N ALA A 148 -21.82 10.53 -1.17
CA ALA A 148 -22.71 9.49 -1.70
C ALA A 148 -21.94 8.46 -2.55
N HIS A 149 -21.00 8.91 -3.39
CA HIS A 149 -20.13 8.02 -4.16
C HIS A 149 -19.25 7.16 -3.23
N LEU A 150 -18.61 7.78 -2.23
CA LEU A 150 -17.86 7.05 -1.20
C LEU A 150 -18.76 6.00 -0.52
N SER A 151 -19.95 6.40 -0.07
CA SER A 151 -20.86 5.52 0.68
C SER A 151 -21.33 4.32 -0.16
N ALA A 152 -21.67 4.55 -1.42
CA ALA A 152 -22.08 3.49 -2.34
C ALA A 152 -20.94 2.49 -2.60
N GLN A 153 -19.72 2.99 -2.84
CA GLN A 153 -18.56 2.12 -3.08
C GLN A 153 -18.18 1.33 -1.83
N PHE A 154 -18.18 1.97 -0.66
CA PHE A 154 -17.88 1.35 0.63
C PHE A 154 -18.90 0.25 0.96
N LYS A 155 -20.20 0.52 0.80
CA LYS A 155 -21.26 -0.47 1.01
C LYS A 155 -21.16 -1.66 0.06
N LYS A 156 -20.82 -1.41 -1.21
CA LYS A 156 -20.60 -2.48 -2.19
C LYS A 156 -19.48 -3.45 -1.76
N HIS A 157 -18.45 -2.96 -1.08
CA HIS A 157 -17.29 -3.78 -0.69
C HIS A 157 -17.41 -4.37 0.72
N THR A 158 -18.08 -3.69 1.65
CA THR A 158 -18.13 -4.09 3.07
C THR A 158 -19.48 -4.63 3.51
N GLY A 159 -20.53 -4.45 2.71
CA GLY A 159 -21.92 -4.78 3.07
C GLY A 159 -22.64 -3.72 3.90
N MET A 160 -21.93 -2.71 4.41
CA MET A 160 -22.48 -1.64 5.26
C MET A 160 -22.01 -0.26 4.81
N THR A 161 -22.74 0.78 5.17
CA THR A 161 -22.35 2.16 4.92
C THR A 161 -21.22 2.59 5.86
N PRO A 162 -20.44 3.63 5.51
CA PRO A 162 -19.42 4.19 6.40
C PRO A 162 -19.96 4.62 7.76
N SER A 163 -21.19 5.17 7.81
CA SER A 163 -21.84 5.59 9.05
C SER A 163 -22.22 4.40 9.93
N GLU A 164 -22.77 3.33 9.35
CA GLU A 164 -23.03 2.07 10.06
C GLU A 164 -21.71 1.51 10.61
N TYR A 165 -20.66 1.44 9.79
CA TYR A 165 -19.33 0.98 10.21
C TYR A 165 -18.77 1.80 11.38
N ARG A 166 -18.90 3.13 11.34
CA ARG A 166 -18.50 4.04 12.43
C ARG A 166 -19.26 3.75 13.74
N SER A 167 -20.56 3.48 13.65
CA SER A 167 -21.40 3.23 14.84
C SER A 167 -21.09 1.91 15.55
N HIS A 168 -20.51 0.93 14.84
CA HIS A 168 -20.12 -0.36 15.41
C HIS A 168 -18.78 -0.33 16.16
N GLN A 169 -18.03 0.77 16.08
CA GLN A 169 -16.80 0.90 16.84
C GLN A 169 -17.10 1.31 18.27
N THR A 170 -16.51 0.63 19.25
CA THR A 170 -16.57 1.06 20.64
C THR A 170 -15.94 2.45 20.75
N PRO A 171 -16.67 3.47 21.25
CA PRO A 171 -16.09 4.79 21.42
C PRO A 171 -14.87 4.68 22.34
N ARG A 172 -13.73 5.25 21.91
CA ARG A 172 -12.56 5.34 22.78
C ARG A 172 -12.96 6.15 24.01
N THR A 173 -12.90 5.54 25.19
CA THR A 173 -13.05 6.25 26.46
C THR A 173 -11.85 7.17 26.63
N PRO A 174 -12.03 8.51 26.69
CA PRO A 174 -10.93 9.42 27.01
C PRO A 174 -10.34 9.06 28.37
N ILE A 175 -9.04 9.22 28.55
CA ILE A 175 -8.37 8.90 29.82
C ILE A 175 -8.93 9.71 30.99
N ASP A 176 -9.45 10.91 30.72
CA ASP A 176 -10.11 11.78 31.70
C ASP A 176 -11.47 11.25 32.19
N ARG A 177 -11.97 10.15 31.59
CA ARG A 177 -13.23 9.47 31.94
C ARG A 177 -13.00 8.03 32.43
N LEU A 178 -11.75 7.64 32.69
CA LEU A 178 -11.39 6.37 33.35
C LEU A 178 -11.34 6.54 34.88
#